data_AF-A3MUM9-F1
#
_entry.id   AF-A3MUM9-F1
#
_cell.length_a   1.000
_cell.length_b   1.000
_cell.length_c   1.000
_cell.angle_alpha   90.00
_cell.angle_beta   90.00
_cell.angle_gamma   90.00
#
_symmetry.space_group_name_H-M   'P 1'
#
loop_
_entity.id
_entity.type
_entity.pdbx_description
1 polymer ?
#
loop_
_entity_poly.entity_id
_entity_poly.type
_entity_poly.pdbx_seq_one_letter_code
_entity_poly.pdbx_strand_id
1 'polypeptide(L)' 'MYKLVVEVDNWDLALAVFKTLEKEVRFRRGELHLEVGKIVATAADAASLRSLLHTVFRSIYVVATVEEIAARQQPPTHP' A
#
# COMPACT_ATOMS: atom_id res chain seq x y z
N MET A 1 16.74 11.88 -6.71
CA MET A 1 15.57 10.98 -6.74
C MET A 1 15.42 10.38 -5.37
N TYR A 2 14.23 10.47 -4.78
CA TYR A 2 13.94 10.02 -3.43
C TYR A 2 13.25 8.66 -3.48
N LYS A 3 13.50 7.81 -2.47
CA LYS A 3 12.93 6.46 -2.35
C LYS A 3 12.24 6.34 -0.99
N LEU A 4 11.03 5.80 -1.00
CA LEU A 4 10.29 5.33 0.17
C LEU A 4 10.22 3.80 0.09
N VAL A 5 10.57 3.15 1.19
CA VAL A 5 10.44 1.70 1.36
C VAL A 5 9.58 1.49 2.59
N VAL A 6 8.47 0.78 2.40
CA VAL A 6 7.59 0.36 3.50
C VAL A 6 7.63 -1.15 3.56
N GLU A 7 8.11 -1.67 4.70
CA GLU A 7 8.08 -3.10 4.98
C GLU A 7 6.67 -3.50 5.41
N VAL A 8 6.16 -4.58 4.83
CA VAL A 8 4.81 -5.10 5.07
C VAL A 8 4.91 -6.61 5.23
N ASP A 9 4.63 -7.10 6.43
CA ASP A 9 4.78 -8.52 6.79
C ASP A 9 3.74 -9.43 6.11
N ASN A 10 2.64 -8.85 5.64
CA ASN A 10 1.58 -9.55 4.94
C ASN A 10 1.62 -9.23 3.44
N TRP A 11 1.93 -10.23 2.62
CA TRP A 11 1.99 -10.10 1.16
C TRP A 11 0.62 -9.77 0.53
N ASP A 12 -0.47 -10.31 1.07
CA ASP A 12 -1.81 -10.05 0.54
C ASP A 12 -2.21 -8.59 0.77
N LEU A 13 -1.89 -8.05 1.95
CA LEU A 13 -2.06 -6.63 2.26
C LEU A 13 -1.21 -5.75 1.34
N ALA A 14 0.08 -6.11 1.15
CA ALA A 14 0.96 -5.37 0.25
C ALA A 14 0.43 -5.35 -1.19
N LEU A 15 -0.07 -6.48 -1.68
CA LEU A 15 -0.66 -6.62 -3.01
C LEU A 15 -1.96 -5.82 -3.15
N ALA A 16 -2.83 -5.86 -2.15
CA ALA A 16 -4.08 -5.11 -2.15
C ALA A 16 -3.82 -3.60 -2.18
N VAL A 17 -2.91 -3.11 -1.32
CA VAL A 17 -2.50 -1.70 -1.31
C VAL A 17 -1.91 -1.29 -2.65
N PHE A 18 -1.02 -2.11 -3.24
CA PHE A 18 -0.45 -1.83 -4.54
C PHE A 18 -1.53 -1.71 -5.62
N LYS A 19 -2.49 -2.64 -5.70
CA LYS A 19 -3.59 -2.59 -6.68
C LYS A 19 -4.49 -1.36 -6.51
N THR A 20 -4.68 -0.88 -5.28
CA THR A 20 -5.39 0.38 -5.02
C THR A 20 -4.59 1.56 -5.58
N LEU A 21 -3.29 1.57 -5.37
CA LEU A 21 -2.43 2.71 -5.68
C LEU A 21 -1.87 2.73 -7.11
N GLU A 22 -1.70 1.59 -7.77
CA GLU A 22 -1.08 1.50 -9.11
C GLU A 22 -1.83 2.34 -10.16
N LYS A 23 -3.14 2.52 -9.97
CA LYS A 23 -4.01 3.33 -10.83
C LYS A 23 -3.92 4.81 -10.53
N GLU A 24 -3.62 5.16 -9.28
CA GLU A 24 -3.53 6.54 -8.81
C GLU A 24 -2.10 7.11 -8.95
N VAL A 25 -1.07 6.25 -8.92
CA VAL A 25 0.34 6.64 -8.74
C VAL A 25 1.18 6.51 -10.01
N ARG A 26 0.57 6.48 -11.19
CA ARG A 26 1.31 6.66 -12.46
C ARG A 26 1.47 8.13 -12.80
N PHE A 27 2.56 8.74 -12.34
CA PHE A 27 2.95 10.10 -12.77
C PHE A 27 4.31 10.09 -13.45
N ARG A 28 4.55 11.05 -14.34
CA ARG A 28 5.74 11.19 -15.20
C ARG A 28 7.10 11.24 -14.48
N ARG A 29 7.12 11.25 -13.13
CA ARG A 29 8.27 11.52 -12.25
C ARG A 29 8.31 10.66 -10.98
N GLY A 30 7.50 9.61 -10.90
CA GLY A 30 7.49 8.68 -9.77
C GLY A 30 6.97 7.31 -10.17
N GLU A 31 7.36 6.30 -9.42
CA GLU A 31 7.04 4.89 -9.67
C GLU A 31 6.65 4.21 -8.37
N LEU A 32 5.69 3.28 -8.44
CA LEU A 32 5.31 2.38 -7.36
C LEU A 32 5.52 0.94 -7.86
N HIS A 33 6.18 0.09 -7.06
CA HIS A 33 6.29 -1.34 -7.32
C HIS A 33 6.38 -2.13 -6.02
N LEU A 34 6.26 -3.46 -6.14
CA LEU A 34 6.41 -4.40 -5.04
C LEU A 34 7.76 -5.11 -5.14
N GLU A 35 8.44 -5.21 -4.01
CA GLU A 35 9.51 -6.19 -3.76
C GLU A 35 9.02 -7.16 -2.69
N VAL A 36 9.66 -8.33 -2.51
CA VAL A 36 9.22 -9.33 -1.52
C VAL A 36 9.11 -8.69 -0.12
N GLY A 37 7.88 -8.61 0.40
CA GLY A 37 7.55 -8.01 1.70
C GLY A 37 7.65 -6.48 1.74
N LYS A 38 7.71 -5.77 0.60
CA LYS A 38 7.95 -4.32 0.57
C LYS A 38 7.12 -3.62 -0.50
N ILE A 39 6.58 -2.46 -0.12
CA ILE A 39 6.06 -1.47 -1.06
C ILE A 39 7.16 -0.44 -1.29
N VAL A 40 7.55 -0.28 -2.54
CA VAL A 40 8.60 0.66 -2.94
C VAL A 40 8.01 1.76 -3.79
N ALA A 41 8.25 3.01 -3.38
CA ALA A 41 7.82 4.19 -4.12
C ALA A 41 9.02 5.11 -4.38
N THR A 42 9.08 5.69 -5.58
CA THR A 42 10.11 6.66 -5.96
C THR A 42 9.50 7.97 -6.41
N ALA A 43 10.20 9.07 -6.15
CA ALA A 43 9.78 10.42 -6.54
C ALA A 43 10.96 11.29 -6.97
N ALA A 44 10.71 12.22 -7.89
CA ALA A 44 11.74 13.16 -8.34
C ALA A 44 12.17 14.16 -7.27
N ASP A 45 11.26 14.56 -6.36
CA ASP A 45 11.48 15.57 -5.33
C ASP A 45 10.86 15.20 -3.98
N ALA A 46 11.26 15.92 -2.93
CA ALA A 46 10.86 15.66 -1.56
C ALA A 46 9.37 15.93 -1.29
N ALA A 47 8.76 16.89 -2.01
CA ALA A 47 7.33 17.20 -1.86
C ALA A 47 6.47 16.06 -2.44
N SER A 48 6.85 15.58 -3.62
CA SER A 48 6.27 14.40 -4.26
C SER A 48 6.43 13.15 -3.38
N LEU A 49 7.61 12.93 -2.79
CA LEU A 49 7.83 11.81 -1.86
C LEU A 49 6.91 11.90 -0.62
N ARG A 50 6.76 13.09 -0.05
CA ARG A 50 5.88 13.31 1.11
C ARG A 50 4.43 13.00 0.76
N SER A 51 3.96 13.44 -0.41
CA SER A 51 2.61 13.11 -0.88
C SER A 51 2.44 11.61 -1.06
N LEU A 52 3.41 10.92 -1.68
CA LEU A 52 3.41 9.47 -1.81
C LEU A 52 3.38 8.76 -0.46
N LEU A 53 4.17 9.23 0.51
CA LEU A 53 4.18 8.69 1.87
C LEU A 53 2.79 8.74 2.49
N HIS A 54 2.13 9.90 2.47
CA HIS A 54 0.78 10.02 3.03
C HIS A 54 -0.22 9.12 2.32
N THR A 55 -0.15 9.05 0.98
CA THR A 55 -1.01 8.19 0.17
C THR A 55 -0.82 6.70 0.49
N VAL A 56 0.43 6.23 0.56
CA VAL A 56 0.76 4.84 0.87
C VAL A 56 0.27 4.44 2.26
N PHE A 57 0.59 5.22 3.29
CA PHE A 57 0.16 4.92 4.66
C PHE A 57 -1.36 4.99 4.84
N ARG A 58 -2.03 5.94 4.16
CA ARG A 58 -3.50 6.00 4.18
C ARG A 58 -4.10 4.74 3.58
N SER A 59 -3.59 4.29 2.44
CA SER A 59 -4.09 3.07 1.78
C SER A 59 -3.83 1.83 2.62
N ILE A 60 -2.65 1.69 3.23
CA ILE A 60 -2.37 0.59 4.18
C ILE A 60 -3.40 0.57 5.30
N TYR A 61 -3.63 1.73 5.95
CA TYR A 61 -4.60 1.82 7.04
C TYR A 61 -6.01 1.42 6.61
N VAL A 62 -6.49 1.93 5.47
CA VAL A 62 -7.83 1.64 4.96
C VAL A 62 -7.98 0.16 4.61
N VAL A 63 -7.03 -0.42 3.87
CA VAL A 63 -7.10 -1.83 3.45
C VAL A 63 -7.05 -2.74 4.69
N ALA A 64 -6.11 -2.51 5.60
CA ALA A 64 -6.02 -3.30 6.84
C ALA A 64 -7.30 -3.22 7.68
N THR A 65 -7.89 -2.02 7.80
CA THR A 65 -9.17 -1.84 8.51
C THR A 65 -10.32 -2.58 7.83
N VAL A 66 -10.40 -2.55 6.49
CA VAL A 66 -11.44 -3.27 5.74
C VAL A 66 -11.28 -4.78 5.91
N GLU A 67 -10.05 -5.30 5.84
CA GLU A 67 -9.75 -6.72 6.08
C GLU A 67 -10.13 -7.15 7.50
N GLU A 68 -9.82 -6.34 8.51
CA GLU A 68 -10.21 -6.58 9.90
C GLU A 68 -11.73 -6.63 10.08
N ILE A 69 -12.45 -5.69 9.46
CA ILE A 69 -13.92 -5.65 9.49
C ILE A 69 -14.51 -6.89 8.79
N ALA A 70 -13.97 -7.26 7.62
CA ALA A 70 -14.42 -8.43 6.88
C ALA A 70 -14.19 -9.74 7.66
N ALA A 71 -13.04 -9.87 8.33
CA ALA A 71 -12.73 -11.02 9.18
C ALA A 71 -13.71 -11.17 10.35
N ARG A 72 -14.16 -10.05 10.94
CA ARG A 72 -15.16 -10.05 12.03
C ARG A 72 -16.57 -10.43 11.59
N GLN A 73 -16.87 -10.34 10.29
CA GLN A 73 -18.20 -10.64 9.74
C GLN A 73 -18.33 -12.09 9.25
N GLN A 74 -17.27 -12.90 9.28
CA GLN A 74 -17.37 -14.32 8.96
C GLN A 74 -18.04 -15.07 10.12
N PRO A 75 -19.23 -15.70 9.90
CA PRO A 75 -19.85 -16.53 10.92
C PRO A 75 -18.93 -17.73 11.22
N PRO A 76 -18.92 -18.25 12.47
CA PRO A 76 -18.16 -19.44 12.79
C PRO A 76 -18.63 -20.57 11.87
N THR A 77 -17.73 -21.07 11.04
CA THR A 77 -17.94 -22.30 10.28
C THR A 77 -17.94 -23.44 11.30
N HIS A 78 -19.13 -23.75 11.81
CA HIS A 78 -19.33 -24.95 12.61
C HIS A 78 -19.12 -26.19 11.70
N PRO A 79 -18.28 -27.16 12.12
CA PRO A 79 -18.28 -28.49 11.53
C PRO A 79 -19.56 -29.27 11.88
#